data_AF-A0A6J6SAE6-F1
#
_entry.id   AF-A0A6J6SAE6-F1
#
_cell.length_a   1.000
_cell.length_b   1.000
_cell.length_c   1.000
_cell.angle_alpha   90.00
_cell.angle_beta   90.00
_cell.angle_gamma   90.00
#
_symmetry.space_group_name_H-M   'P 1'
#
loop_
_entity.id
_entity.type
_entity.pdbx_description
1 polymer ?
#
loop_
_entity_poly.entity_id
_entity_poly.type
_entity_poly.pdbx_seq_one_letter_code
_entity_poly.pdbx_strand_id
1 'polypeptide(L)'
;MGLNIWNAAKSKKCLVVPKSYDHKYSRGVLGVITGSAQYPGAAVLSTKAAVATGIGMVRFYSSSGLAHLVLHSSPEVVVQPGAVTAWVAGSGIVDEKFDDYTTWLRHRWFKVIERQSVPTILDAGALYLAERLEQPTLITPHAGELAKLLKKNGINTSADEISDDPKRWAQECADILGVTVLLKGSKTVVANNEIIIELPTATPWLATAGSGDVLSGIIGALAATNEIEILNSANRFAEVAATGAFIHDRAARLASKGGPISATSIIDYVPEAIRKILG
;
A
#
# COMPACT_ATOMS: atom_id res chain seq x y z
N MET A 1 -15.89 -23.52 -6.52
CA MET A 1 -14.71 -23.02 -5.77
C MET A 1 -15.23 -22.26 -4.57
N GLY A 2 -14.96 -22.72 -3.34
CA GLY A 2 -15.51 -22.12 -2.13
C GLY A 2 -15.04 -20.68 -1.93
N LEU A 3 -15.96 -19.76 -1.64
CA LEU A 3 -15.70 -18.35 -1.34
C LEU A 3 -14.68 -18.24 -0.20
N ASN A 4 -13.43 -17.94 -0.53
CA ASN A 4 -12.32 -17.96 0.41
C ASN A 4 -12.16 -16.59 1.11
N ILE A 5 -13.23 -16.11 1.77
CA ILE A 5 -13.26 -14.79 2.43
C ILE A 5 -12.07 -14.64 3.38
N TRP A 6 -11.36 -13.51 3.28
CA TRP A 6 -10.21 -13.20 4.13
C TRP A 6 -10.64 -12.90 5.56
N ASN A 7 -9.89 -13.37 6.56
CA ASN A 7 -10.27 -13.27 7.97
C ASN A 7 -9.04 -13.13 8.89
N ALA A 8 -9.30 -12.89 10.18
CA ALA A 8 -8.25 -12.66 11.17
C ALA A 8 -7.25 -13.82 11.29
N ALA A 9 -7.71 -15.08 11.19
CA ALA A 9 -6.83 -16.25 11.30
C ALA A 9 -5.84 -16.34 10.12
N LYS A 10 -6.27 -15.95 8.92
CA LYS A 10 -5.38 -15.82 7.76
C LYS A 10 -4.45 -14.62 7.88
N SER A 11 -4.98 -13.46 8.27
CA SER A 11 -4.19 -12.25 8.52
C SER A 11 -3.06 -12.47 9.52
N LYS A 12 -3.31 -13.23 10.59
CA LYS A 12 -2.30 -13.57 11.61
C LYS A 12 -1.05 -14.24 11.02
N LYS A 13 -1.16 -14.97 9.91
CA LYS A 13 -0.02 -15.65 9.27
C LYS A 13 0.95 -14.68 8.57
N CYS A 14 0.48 -13.50 8.20
CA CYS A 14 1.29 -12.45 7.57
C CYS A 14 1.85 -11.44 8.59
N LEU A 15 1.51 -11.59 9.87
CA LEU A 15 1.98 -10.72 10.94
C LEU A 15 3.23 -11.32 11.61
N VAL A 16 4.37 -10.66 11.41
CA VAL A 16 5.64 -11.05 12.03
C VAL A 16 5.74 -10.43 13.42
N VAL A 17 5.68 -11.27 14.46
CA VAL A 17 5.84 -10.84 15.85
C VAL A 17 7.33 -10.77 16.21
N PRO A 18 7.83 -9.63 16.71
CA PRO A 18 9.24 -9.49 17.09
C PRO A 18 9.67 -10.50 18.17
N LYS A 19 10.90 -11.01 18.03
CA LYS A 19 11.57 -11.91 18.98
C LYS A 19 12.75 -11.20 19.67
N SER A 20 13.32 -11.83 20.69
CA SER A 20 14.39 -11.24 21.51
C SER A 20 15.68 -10.92 20.77
N TYR A 21 15.92 -11.56 19.61
CA TYR A 21 17.10 -11.36 18.79
C TYR A 21 16.87 -10.40 17.62
N ASP A 22 15.67 -9.84 17.47
CA ASP A 22 15.37 -8.91 16.39
C ASP A 22 15.96 -7.52 16.65
N HIS A 23 16.45 -6.89 15.58
CA HIS A 23 16.87 -5.50 15.57
C HIS A 23 16.13 -4.71 14.48
N LYS A 24 16.25 -3.38 14.48
CA LYS A 24 15.53 -2.49 13.55
C LYS A 24 15.64 -2.88 12.06
N TYR A 25 16.75 -3.46 11.63
CA TYR A 25 16.93 -3.94 10.25
C TYR A 25 16.33 -5.33 9.97
N SER A 26 16.22 -6.23 10.96
CA SER A 26 15.64 -7.56 10.77
C SER A 26 14.11 -7.52 10.76
N ARG A 27 13.55 -6.42 11.29
CA ARG A 27 12.11 -6.12 11.29
C ARG A 27 11.64 -5.36 10.04
N GLY A 28 12.39 -5.47 8.95
CA GLY A 28 12.10 -4.81 7.68
C GLY A 28 12.42 -3.32 7.66
N VAL A 29 12.77 -2.83 6.47
CA VAL A 29 13.08 -1.42 6.21
C VAL A 29 12.25 -0.96 5.01
N LEU A 30 11.27 -0.08 5.22
CA LEU A 30 10.42 0.40 4.14
C LEU A 30 10.98 1.69 3.53
N GLY A 31 11.17 1.70 2.22
CA GLY A 31 11.38 2.93 1.46
C GLY A 31 10.05 3.57 1.07
N VAL A 32 9.87 4.86 1.34
CA VAL A 32 8.63 5.59 1.04
C VAL A 32 8.93 6.77 0.12
N ILE A 33 8.31 6.77 -1.06
CA ILE A 33 8.34 7.85 -2.06
C ILE A 33 6.90 8.30 -2.31
N THR A 34 6.37 9.09 -1.38
CA THR A 34 4.99 9.58 -1.42
C THR A 34 4.93 11.07 -1.12
N GLY A 35 3.83 11.68 -1.56
CA GLY A 35 3.54 13.10 -1.40
C GLY A 35 4.22 13.98 -2.43
N SER A 36 3.63 15.15 -2.60
CA SER A 36 4.11 16.22 -3.47
C SER A 36 3.90 17.57 -2.80
N ALA A 37 4.36 18.64 -3.44
CA ALA A 37 4.08 20.00 -2.95
C ALA A 37 2.56 20.27 -2.89
N GLN A 38 1.79 19.69 -3.82
CA GLN A 38 0.33 19.81 -3.85
C GLN A 38 -0.36 18.90 -2.82
N TYR A 39 0.19 17.71 -2.57
CA TYR A 39 -0.37 16.73 -1.65
C TYR A 39 0.66 16.27 -0.61
N PRO A 40 1.08 17.17 0.31
CA PRO A 40 2.06 16.83 1.34
C PRO A 40 1.50 15.86 2.39
N GLY A 41 0.18 15.90 2.62
CA GLY A 41 -0.51 15.05 3.59
C GLY A 41 -0.35 13.56 3.31
N ALA A 42 -0.29 13.16 2.03
CA ALA A 42 -0.09 11.76 1.67
C ALA A 42 1.23 11.19 2.21
N ALA A 43 2.30 12.02 2.26
CA ALA A 43 3.58 11.60 2.83
C ALA A 43 3.50 11.38 4.34
N VAL A 44 2.80 12.27 5.04
CA VAL A 44 2.64 12.18 6.50
C VAL A 44 1.77 10.98 6.87
N LEU A 45 0.67 10.77 6.14
CA LEU A 45 -0.26 9.66 6.42
C LEU A 45 0.37 8.29 6.14
N SER A 46 1.02 8.11 4.99
CA SER A 46 1.64 6.83 4.63
C SER A 46 2.79 6.46 5.57
N THR A 47 3.66 7.42 5.91
CA THR A 47 4.79 7.18 6.82
C THR A 47 4.32 6.91 8.24
N LYS A 48 3.38 7.70 8.78
CA LYS A 48 2.83 7.49 10.12
C LYS A 48 2.09 6.15 10.22
N ALA A 49 1.35 5.77 9.18
CA ALA A 49 0.69 4.46 9.10
C ALA A 49 1.68 3.28 9.07
N ALA A 50 2.77 3.41 8.30
CA ALA A 50 3.82 2.40 8.28
C ALA A 50 4.49 2.21 9.66
N VAL A 51 4.80 3.32 10.35
CA VAL A 51 5.34 3.28 11.72
C VAL A 51 4.34 2.63 12.68
N ALA A 52 3.05 3.01 12.63
CA ALA A 52 2.01 2.46 13.49
C ALA A 52 1.77 0.94 13.27
N THR A 53 2.14 0.42 12.10
CA THR A 53 2.07 -1.01 11.77
C THR A 53 3.18 -1.83 12.45
N GLY A 54 4.19 -1.17 13.03
CA GLY A 54 5.26 -1.83 13.78
C GLY A 54 6.41 -2.30 12.90
N ILE A 55 6.73 -1.60 11.81
CA ILE A 55 7.94 -1.86 11.04
C ILE A 55 9.22 -1.49 11.85
N GLY A 56 10.35 -2.14 11.54
CA GLY A 56 11.63 -1.83 12.16
C GLY A 56 12.20 -0.46 11.78
N MET A 57 12.08 -0.04 10.52
CA MET A 57 12.58 1.26 10.06
C MET A 57 11.81 1.76 8.84
N VAL A 58 11.55 3.07 8.80
CA VAL A 58 11.02 3.76 7.61
C VAL A 58 12.08 4.73 7.09
N ARG A 59 12.38 4.63 5.79
CA ARG A 59 13.21 5.58 5.05
C ARG A 59 12.33 6.41 4.13
N PHE A 60 12.28 7.71 4.38
CA PHE A 60 11.49 8.63 3.57
C PHE A 60 12.37 9.37 2.57
N TYR A 61 12.02 9.25 1.29
CA TYR A 61 12.78 9.82 0.17
C TYR A 61 11.99 10.98 -0.42
N SER A 62 12.41 12.20 -0.09
CA SER A 62 11.66 13.39 -0.48
C SER A 62 12.53 14.63 -0.64
N SER A 63 11.91 15.71 -1.12
CA SER A 63 12.50 17.05 -1.07
C SER A 63 12.44 17.62 0.36
N SER A 64 13.34 18.55 0.68
CA SER A 64 13.56 19.08 2.04
C SER A 64 12.27 19.56 2.75
N GLY A 65 11.34 20.19 2.03
CA GLY A 65 10.10 20.70 2.63
C GLY A 65 9.18 19.60 3.19
N LEU A 66 9.06 18.47 2.50
CA LEU A 66 8.22 17.34 2.93
C LEU A 66 8.86 16.58 4.09
N ALA A 67 10.20 16.52 4.11
CA ALA A 67 10.95 15.88 5.18
C ALA A 67 10.62 16.47 6.55
N HIS A 68 10.52 17.80 6.66
CA HIS A 68 10.18 18.47 7.92
C HIS A 68 8.79 18.12 8.42
N LEU A 69 7.80 18.00 7.51
CA LEU A 69 6.42 17.63 7.89
C LEU A 69 6.35 16.19 8.41
N VAL A 70 7.06 15.26 7.75
CA VAL A 70 7.14 13.86 8.18
C VAL A 70 7.84 13.76 9.53
N LEU A 71 9.00 14.40 9.69
CA LEU A 71 9.77 14.38 10.95
C LEU A 71 9.01 15.02 12.12
N HIS A 72 8.15 16.01 11.86
CA HIS A 72 7.31 16.60 12.90
C HIS A 72 6.25 15.62 13.43
N SER A 73 5.67 14.79 12.55
CA SER A 73 4.64 13.82 12.94
C SER A 73 5.20 12.45 13.36
N SER A 74 6.38 12.09 12.88
CA SER A 74 7.00 10.77 13.07
C SER A 74 8.53 10.93 13.11
N PRO A 75 9.08 11.35 14.27
CA PRO A 75 10.51 11.63 14.41
C PRO A 75 11.40 10.39 14.25
N GLU A 76 10.83 9.19 14.29
CA GLU A 76 11.52 7.91 14.08
C GLU A 76 11.84 7.64 12.59
N VAL A 77 11.21 8.39 11.68
CA VAL A 77 11.43 8.24 10.23
C VAL A 77 12.79 8.80 9.84
N VAL A 78 13.55 8.03 9.06
CA VAL A 78 14.87 8.45 8.59
C VAL A 78 14.78 9.04 7.19
N VAL A 79 15.04 10.33 7.06
CA VAL A 79 15.07 11.04 5.78
C VAL A 79 16.46 10.95 5.14
N GLN A 80 16.93 9.73 4.91
CA GLN A 80 18.20 9.47 4.26
C GLN A 80 18.11 8.22 3.37
N PRO A 81 18.79 8.23 2.20
CA PRO A 81 18.93 7.04 1.37
C PRO A 81 19.61 5.88 2.10
N GLY A 82 19.23 4.66 1.74
CA GLY A 82 19.87 3.43 2.19
C GLY A 82 19.21 2.18 1.60
N ALA A 83 19.65 1.01 2.05
CA ALA A 83 19.00 -0.25 1.73
C ALA A 83 17.59 -0.30 2.34
N VAL A 84 16.66 -0.91 1.60
CA VAL A 84 15.27 -1.14 1.97
C VAL A 84 14.89 -2.57 1.60
N THR A 85 13.88 -3.13 2.25
CA THR A 85 13.33 -4.47 2.01
C THR A 85 11.99 -4.44 1.28
N ALA A 86 11.36 -3.25 1.16
CA ALA A 86 10.23 -3.01 0.27
C ALA A 86 10.12 -1.51 -0.07
N TRP A 87 9.33 -1.20 -1.09
CA TRP A 87 9.00 0.17 -1.50
C TRP A 87 7.50 0.44 -1.46
N VAL A 88 7.12 1.65 -1.07
CA VAL A 88 5.81 2.26 -1.35
C VAL A 88 6.03 3.54 -2.13
N ALA A 89 5.30 3.69 -3.24
CA ALA A 89 5.40 4.86 -4.09
C ALA A 89 4.06 5.30 -4.67
N GLY A 90 3.93 6.62 -4.90
CA GLY A 90 2.89 7.19 -5.76
C GLY A 90 1.72 7.89 -5.10
N SER A 91 1.36 7.57 -3.85
CA SER A 91 0.35 8.31 -3.10
C SER A 91 0.69 9.81 -3.06
N GLY A 92 -0.25 10.68 -3.45
CA GLY A 92 -0.05 12.14 -3.51
C GLY A 92 0.87 12.64 -4.63
N ILE A 93 1.21 11.81 -5.61
CA ILE A 93 1.96 12.19 -6.81
C ILE A 93 0.97 12.37 -7.97
N VAL A 94 1.08 13.47 -8.70
CA VAL A 94 0.26 13.72 -9.90
C VAL A 94 0.98 13.11 -11.10
N ASP A 95 0.24 12.35 -11.89
CA ASP A 95 0.74 11.72 -13.11
C ASP A 95 1.13 12.78 -14.16
N GLU A 96 2.14 12.45 -14.96
CA GLU A 96 2.46 13.07 -16.27
C GLU A 96 3.03 14.50 -16.36
N LYS A 97 3.36 15.23 -15.29
CA LYS A 97 4.04 16.55 -15.43
C LYS A 97 5.42 16.62 -14.76
N PHE A 98 6.46 16.34 -15.55
CA PHE A 98 7.88 16.49 -15.21
C PHE A 98 8.40 17.92 -15.44
N ASP A 99 7.59 18.93 -15.13
CA ASP A 99 7.91 20.32 -15.54
C ASP A 99 8.80 21.08 -14.53
N ASP A 100 9.13 20.50 -13.37
CA ASP A 100 9.86 21.19 -12.28
C ASP A 100 11.02 20.36 -11.67
N TYR A 101 12.02 21.05 -11.09
CA TYR A 101 13.20 20.47 -10.42
C TYR A 101 12.82 19.51 -9.28
N THR A 102 11.74 19.81 -8.55
CA THR A 102 11.22 18.90 -7.52
C THR A 102 10.71 17.59 -8.11
N THR A 103 10.20 17.61 -9.34
CA THR A 103 9.79 16.42 -10.08
C THR A 103 11.00 15.66 -10.65
N TRP A 104 12.08 16.34 -11.01
CA TRP A 104 13.34 15.69 -11.42
C TRP A 104 14.00 14.90 -10.28
N LEU A 105 14.06 15.45 -9.06
CA LEU A 105 14.58 14.70 -7.90
C LEU A 105 13.73 13.47 -7.60
N ARG A 106 12.39 13.55 -7.74
CA ARG A 106 11.49 12.39 -7.64
C ARG A 106 11.76 11.35 -8.72
N HIS A 107 11.97 11.77 -9.96
CA HIS A 107 12.36 10.87 -11.05
C HIS A 107 13.66 10.11 -10.74
N ARG A 108 14.62 10.74 -10.05
CA ARG A 108 15.84 10.07 -9.59
C ARG A 108 15.56 8.97 -8.55
N TRP A 109 14.56 9.17 -7.69
CA TRP A 109 14.16 8.17 -6.70
C TRP A 109 13.39 7.00 -7.32
N PHE A 110 12.54 7.24 -8.33
CA PHE A 110 11.90 6.15 -9.07
C PHE A 110 12.92 5.26 -9.79
N LYS A 111 14.01 5.83 -10.32
CA LYS A 111 15.13 5.03 -10.84
C LYS A 111 15.82 4.14 -9.80
N VAL A 112 15.68 4.42 -8.50
CA VAL A 112 16.20 3.53 -7.45
C VAL A 112 15.29 2.31 -7.31
N ILE A 113 13.97 2.48 -7.43
CA ILE A 113 13.00 1.38 -7.41
C ILE A 113 13.27 0.41 -8.56
N GLU A 114 13.51 0.91 -9.77
CA GLU A 114 13.84 0.10 -10.97
C GLU A 114 15.16 -0.68 -10.82
N ARG A 115 16.03 -0.30 -9.89
CA ARG A 115 17.35 -0.93 -9.68
C ARG A 115 17.37 -1.94 -8.54
N GLN A 116 16.26 -2.13 -7.84
CA GLN A 116 16.17 -3.01 -6.69
C GLN A 116 15.10 -4.07 -6.91
N SER A 117 15.43 -5.31 -6.55
CA SER A 117 14.55 -6.47 -6.76
C SER A 117 13.60 -6.74 -5.59
N VAL A 118 13.31 -5.73 -4.76
CA VAL A 118 12.51 -5.88 -3.54
C VAL A 118 11.02 -5.63 -3.81
N PRO A 119 10.10 -6.22 -3.02
CA PRO A 119 8.66 -6.00 -3.18
C PRO A 119 8.29 -4.52 -3.25
N THR A 120 7.49 -4.15 -4.25
CA THR A 120 7.14 -2.76 -4.52
C THR A 120 5.63 -2.56 -4.58
N ILE A 121 5.13 -1.58 -3.84
CA ILE A 121 3.73 -1.16 -3.82
C ILE A 121 3.62 0.17 -4.57
N LEU A 122 2.76 0.20 -5.58
CA LEU A 122 2.46 1.38 -6.38
C LEU A 122 1.00 1.80 -6.13
N ASP A 123 0.82 3.06 -5.78
CA ASP A 123 -0.49 3.69 -5.57
C ASP A 123 -0.62 4.94 -6.44
N ALA A 124 -1.85 5.31 -6.79
CA ALA A 124 -2.19 6.54 -7.52
C ALA A 124 -1.22 6.90 -8.67
N GLY A 125 -0.42 7.96 -8.49
CA GLY A 125 0.45 8.50 -9.53
C GLY A 125 1.67 7.65 -9.89
N ALA A 126 1.89 6.49 -9.25
CA ALA A 126 2.96 5.57 -9.62
C ALA A 126 2.48 4.32 -10.35
N LEU A 127 1.16 4.17 -10.57
CA LEU A 127 0.59 2.97 -11.19
C LEU A 127 1.15 2.68 -12.59
N TYR A 128 1.54 3.71 -13.34
CA TYR A 128 2.17 3.55 -14.66
C TYR A 128 3.53 2.83 -14.63
N LEU A 129 4.19 2.76 -13.47
CA LEU A 129 5.47 2.06 -13.31
C LEU A 129 5.30 0.54 -13.30
N ALA A 130 4.09 0.01 -13.10
CA ALA A 130 3.85 -1.42 -12.95
C ALA A 130 4.40 -2.24 -14.14
N GLU A 131 4.28 -1.73 -15.37
CA GLU A 131 4.77 -2.38 -16.60
C GLU A 131 6.29 -2.35 -16.76
N ARG A 132 7.02 -1.62 -15.89
CA ARG A 132 8.47 -1.39 -16.01
C ARG A 132 9.29 -2.12 -14.96
N LEU A 133 8.64 -2.77 -14.00
CA LEU A 133 9.28 -3.40 -12.86
C LEU A 133 9.30 -4.92 -13.04
N GLU A 134 10.46 -5.53 -12.79
CA GLU A 134 10.64 -7.00 -12.84
C GLU A 134 10.47 -7.64 -11.45
N GLN A 135 10.53 -6.84 -10.39
CA GLN A 135 10.31 -7.29 -9.02
C GLN A 135 8.83 -7.60 -8.72
N PRO A 136 8.52 -8.34 -7.63
CA PRO A 136 7.15 -8.48 -7.15
C PRO A 136 6.51 -7.11 -6.94
N THR A 137 5.45 -6.85 -7.70
CA THR A 137 4.77 -5.56 -7.72
C THR A 137 3.31 -5.72 -7.32
N LEU A 138 2.85 -4.83 -6.44
CA LEU A 138 1.47 -4.69 -6.03
C LEU A 138 0.97 -3.31 -6.43
N ILE A 139 -0.11 -3.25 -7.20
CA ILE A 139 -0.81 -2.01 -7.47
C ILE A 139 -2.07 -1.90 -6.60
N THR A 140 -2.42 -0.68 -6.20
CA THR A 140 -3.58 -0.43 -5.31
C THR A 140 -4.63 0.52 -5.94
N PRO A 141 -5.11 0.29 -7.17
CA PRO A 141 -6.00 1.23 -7.84
C PRO A 141 -7.40 1.26 -7.21
N HIS A 142 -8.08 2.39 -7.29
CA HIS A 142 -9.55 2.44 -7.23
C HIS A 142 -10.16 2.20 -8.63
N ALA A 143 -11.48 2.02 -8.73
CA ALA A 143 -12.15 1.68 -10.01
C ALA A 143 -11.79 2.62 -11.18
N GLY A 144 -11.84 3.94 -10.96
CA GLY A 144 -11.41 4.92 -11.96
C GLY A 144 -9.92 4.88 -12.35
N GLU A 145 -9.01 4.54 -11.44
CA GLU A 145 -7.58 4.32 -11.74
C GLU A 145 -7.40 3.06 -12.58
N LEU A 146 -8.09 1.97 -12.20
CA LEU A 146 -8.07 0.71 -12.92
C LEU A 146 -8.61 0.85 -14.35
N ALA A 147 -9.72 1.57 -14.53
CA ALA A 147 -10.27 1.88 -15.86
C ALA A 147 -9.27 2.60 -16.76
N LYS A 148 -8.50 3.56 -16.20
CA LYS A 148 -7.46 4.28 -16.94
C LYS A 148 -6.30 3.35 -17.34
N LEU A 149 -5.87 2.47 -16.44
CA LEU A 149 -4.82 1.49 -16.71
C LEU A 149 -5.23 0.49 -17.80
N LEU A 150 -6.42 -0.09 -17.68
CA LEU A 150 -6.97 -1.02 -18.68
C LEU A 150 -7.13 -0.35 -20.04
N LYS A 151 -7.58 0.91 -20.08
CA LYS A 151 -7.68 1.69 -21.32
C LYS A 151 -6.32 1.91 -21.99
N LYS A 152 -5.26 2.18 -21.22
CA LYS A 152 -3.88 2.27 -21.76
C LYS A 152 -3.43 0.93 -22.37
N ASN A 153 -3.97 -0.19 -21.87
CA ASN A 153 -3.74 -1.55 -22.35
C ASN A 153 -4.78 -2.03 -23.39
N GLY A 154 -5.55 -1.13 -23.99
CA GLY A 154 -6.47 -1.44 -25.09
C GLY A 154 -7.85 -1.97 -24.68
N ILE A 155 -8.16 -2.01 -23.38
CA ILE A 155 -9.45 -2.47 -22.86
C ILE A 155 -10.27 -1.27 -22.40
N ASN A 156 -11.39 -1.03 -23.09
CA ASN A 156 -12.28 0.07 -22.75
C ASN A 156 -13.34 -0.40 -21.75
N THR A 157 -13.21 0.06 -20.51
CA THR A 157 -14.17 -0.18 -19.42
C THR A 157 -14.36 1.10 -18.61
N SER A 158 -15.52 1.24 -18.00
CA SER A 158 -15.88 2.32 -17.09
C SER A 158 -15.63 1.94 -15.62
N ALA A 159 -15.61 2.94 -14.74
CA ALA A 159 -15.51 2.69 -13.30
C ALA A 159 -16.75 1.99 -12.73
N ASP A 160 -17.92 2.17 -13.35
CA ASP A 160 -19.17 1.53 -12.94
C ASP A 160 -19.15 0.04 -13.29
N GLU A 161 -18.75 -0.31 -14.52
CA GLU A 161 -18.56 -1.72 -14.93
C GLU A 161 -17.52 -2.44 -14.05
N ILE A 162 -16.47 -1.73 -13.61
CA ILE A 162 -15.49 -2.26 -12.66
C ILE A 162 -16.10 -2.49 -11.27
N SER A 163 -16.97 -1.59 -10.83
CA SER A 163 -17.62 -1.69 -9.53
C SER A 163 -18.68 -2.79 -9.49
N ASP A 164 -19.28 -3.12 -10.64
CA ASP A 164 -20.27 -4.18 -10.78
C ASP A 164 -19.65 -5.59 -10.71
N ASP A 165 -18.45 -5.79 -11.29
CA ASP A 165 -17.70 -7.05 -11.19
C ASP A 165 -16.21 -6.84 -10.84
N PRO A 166 -15.91 -6.40 -9.60
CA PRO A 166 -14.55 -6.07 -9.21
C PRO A 166 -13.60 -7.26 -9.25
N LYS A 167 -14.12 -8.50 -9.14
CA LYS A 167 -13.28 -9.71 -9.19
C LYS A 167 -12.73 -9.94 -10.58
N ARG A 168 -13.61 -9.91 -11.58
CA ARG A 168 -13.22 -10.07 -12.98
C ARG A 168 -12.17 -9.04 -13.35
N TRP A 169 -12.43 -7.77 -13.08
CA TRP A 169 -11.54 -6.69 -13.52
C TRP A 169 -10.22 -6.63 -12.77
N ALA A 170 -10.21 -6.97 -11.48
CA ALA A 170 -8.95 -7.11 -10.74
C ALA A 170 -8.09 -8.26 -11.30
N GLN A 171 -8.71 -9.41 -11.61
CA GLN A 171 -8.03 -10.55 -12.22
C GLN A 171 -7.51 -10.21 -13.63
N GLU A 172 -8.36 -9.62 -14.47
CA GLU A 172 -8.01 -9.24 -15.83
C GLU A 172 -6.81 -8.27 -15.85
N CYS A 173 -6.80 -7.28 -14.96
CA CYS A 173 -5.66 -6.38 -14.82
C CYS A 173 -4.41 -7.07 -14.29
N ALA A 174 -4.54 -8.01 -13.35
CA ALA A 174 -3.41 -8.78 -12.84
C ALA A 174 -2.76 -9.61 -13.95
N ASP A 175 -3.57 -10.28 -14.77
CA ASP A 175 -3.10 -11.12 -15.86
C ASP A 175 -2.39 -10.31 -16.97
N ILE A 176 -2.92 -9.13 -17.32
CA ILE A 176 -2.34 -8.25 -18.35
C ILE A 176 -0.98 -7.71 -17.91
N LEU A 177 -0.90 -7.24 -16.66
CA LEU A 177 0.29 -6.54 -16.16
C LEU A 177 1.31 -7.50 -15.52
N GLY A 178 0.91 -8.74 -15.21
CA GLY A 178 1.74 -9.70 -14.47
C GLY A 178 2.02 -9.26 -13.03
N VAL A 179 1.09 -8.52 -12.40
CA VAL A 179 1.26 -7.95 -11.05
C VAL A 179 0.16 -8.41 -10.10
N THR A 180 0.36 -8.19 -8.80
CA THR A 180 -0.75 -8.30 -7.83
C THR A 180 -1.57 -7.01 -7.86
N VAL A 181 -2.90 -7.12 -7.85
CA VAL A 181 -3.83 -6.00 -7.86
C VAL A 181 -4.67 -6.03 -6.60
N LEU A 182 -4.65 -4.95 -5.81
CA LEU A 182 -5.64 -4.69 -4.76
C LEU A 182 -6.59 -3.61 -5.25
N LEU A 183 -7.78 -4.01 -5.68
CA LEU A 183 -8.82 -3.11 -6.15
C LEU A 183 -9.59 -2.53 -4.95
N LYS A 184 -9.41 -1.23 -4.72
CA LYS A 184 -10.11 -0.48 -3.66
C LYS A 184 -11.58 -0.31 -4.01
N GLY A 185 -12.47 -0.54 -3.04
CA GLY A 185 -13.92 -0.39 -3.18
C GLY A 185 -14.67 -0.73 -1.89
N SER A 186 -16.01 -0.75 -1.93
CA SER A 186 -16.84 -1.16 -0.79
C SER A 186 -16.57 -2.61 -0.36
N LYS A 187 -16.26 -3.46 -1.34
CA LYS A 187 -15.66 -4.79 -1.17
C LYS A 187 -14.31 -4.79 -1.86
N THR A 188 -13.24 -4.72 -1.08
CA THR A 188 -11.88 -4.83 -1.62
C THR A 188 -11.64 -6.24 -2.13
N VAL A 189 -11.08 -6.35 -3.33
CA VAL A 189 -10.63 -7.60 -3.94
C VAL A 189 -9.13 -7.53 -4.17
N VAL A 190 -8.42 -8.61 -3.88
CA VAL A 190 -7.02 -8.79 -4.25
C VAL A 190 -6.93 -9.93 -5.24
N ALA A 191 -6.24 -9.72 -6.36
CA ALA A 191 -6.03 -10.72 -7.39
C ALA A 191 -4.56 -10.75 -7.83
N ASN A 192 -4.09 -11.94 -8.19
CA ASN A 192 -2.87 -12.15 -8.97
C ASN A 192 -3.17 -13.26 -10.00
N ASN A 193 -2.17 -13.71 -10.77
CA ASN A 193 -2.35 -14.73 -11.82
C ASN A 193 -2.84 -16.11 -11.33
N GLU A 194 -2.86 -16.37 -10.02
CA GLU A 194 -3.19 -17.68 -9.44
C GLU A 194 -4.40 -17.65 -8.50
N ILE A 195 -4.57 -16.58 -7.73
CA ILE A 195 -5.56 -16.50 -6.66
C ILE A 195 -6.34 -15.19 -6.67
N ILE A 196 -7.61 -15.31 -6.26
CA ILE A 196 -8.50 -14.18 -5.95
C ILE A 196 -8.88 -14.25 -4.48
N ILE A 197 -8.70 -13.16 -3.78
CA ILE A 197 -9.03 -12.99 -2.36
C ILE A 197 -10.07 -11.87 -2.22
N GLU A 198 -11.20 -12.21 -1.61
CA GLU A 198 -12.22 -11.24 -1.26
C GLU A 198 -12.13 -10.88 0.23
N LEU A 199 -12.18 -9.58 0.51
CA LEU A 199 -12.32 -9.09 1.86
C LEU A 199 -13.80 -8.94 2.25
N PRO A 200 -14.12 -8.99 3.55
CA PRO A 200 -15.42 -8.56 4.05
C PRO A 200 -15.74 -7.13 3.62
N THR A 201 -17.03 -6.80 3.50
CA THR A 201 -17.48 -5.44 3.23
C THR A 201 -16.85 -4.48 4.24
N ALA A 202 -16.16 -3.45 3.73
CA ALA A 202 -15.49 -2.47 4.58
C ALA A 202 -16.48 -1.46 5.16
N THR A 203 -16.09 -0.76 6.22
CA THR A 203 -16.93 0.30 6.79
C THR A 203 -17.05 1.48 5.80
N PRO A 204 -18.27 1.99 5.52
CA PRO A 204 -18.46 3.15 4.65
C PRO A 204 -17.71 4.40 5.10
N TRP A 205 -17.40 4.49 6.40
CA TRP A 205 -16.63 5.58 6.99
C TRP A 205 -15.19 5.68 6.46
N LEU A 206 -14.69 4.68 5.71
CA LEU A 206 -13.42 4.75 4.97
C LEU A 206 -13.45 5.70 3.77
N ALA A 207 -14.63 6.17 3.35
CA ALA A 207 -14.81 7.16 2.29
C ALA A 207 -14.41 8.58 2.74
N THR A 208 -13.21 8.71 3.33
CA THR A 208 -12.56 9.96 3.70
C THR A 208 -11.25 10.10 2.92
N ALA A 209 -10.88 11.35 2.60
CA ALA A 209 -9.60 11.64 1.97
C ALA A 209 -8.44 11.13 2.84
N GLY A 210 -7.41 10.57 2.18
CA GLY A 210 -6.20 10.06 2.83
C GLY A 210 -6.30 8.64 3.39
N SER A 211 -7.47 7.99 3.39
CA SER A 211 -7.57 6.58 3.84
C SER A 211 -6.76 5.63 2.96
N GLY A 212 -6.67 5.90 1.65
CA GLY A 212 -5.80 5.18 0.73
C GLY A 212 -4.31 5.30 1.08
N ASP A 213 -3.86 6.49 1.49
CA ASP A 213 -2.47 6.73 1.91
C ASP A 213 -2.13 5.94 3.18
N VAL A 214 -3.10 5.83 4.10
CA VAL A 214 -2.97 4.98 5.30
C VAL A 214 -2.87 3.51 4.91
N LEU A 215 -3.72 3.05 3.99
CA LEU A 215 -3.70 1.68 3.49
C LEU A 215 -2.34 1.34 2.83
N SER A 216 -1.81 2.22 1.98
CA SER A 216 -0.52 1.99 1.31
C SER A 216 0.63 1.91 2.32
N GLY A 217 0.62 2.76 3.36
CA GLY A 217 1.57 2.71 4.47
C GLY A 217 1.51 1.38 5.26
N ILE A 218 0.30 0.91 5.58
CA ILE A 218 0.10 -0.37 6.28
C ILE A 218 0.63 -1.53 5.43
N ILE A 219 0.24 -1.61 4.15
CA ILE A 219 0.67 -2.69 3.26
C ILE A 219 2.18 -2.65 3.06
N GLY A 220 2.77 -1.48 2.88
CA GLY A 220 4.22 -1.32 2.75
C GLY A 220 4.97 -1.86 3.96
N ALA A 221 4.49 -1.57 5.16
CA ALA A 221 5.10 -2.10 6.38
C ALA A 221 5.04 -3.63 6.48
N LEU A 222 3.91 -4.22 6.07
CA LEU A 222 3.77 -5.68 6.01
C LEU A 222 4.62 -6.31 4.92
N ALA A 223 4.74 -5.67 3.75
CA ALA A 223 5.60 -6.16 2.67
C ALA A 223 7.07 -6.13 3.07
N ALA A 224 7.52 -5.05 3.73
CA ALA A 224 8.88 -4.93 4.22
C ALA A 224 9.25 -5.99 5.27
N THR A 225 8.28 -6.45 6.06
CA THR A 225 8.46 -7.49 7.08
C THR A 225 8.32 -8.92 6.53
N ASN A 226 7.70 -9.09 5.36
CA ASN A 226 7.50 -10.38 4.69
C ASN A 226 8.32 -10.49 3.38
N GLU A 227 9.44 -9.75 3.27
CA GLU A 227 10.25 -9.66 2.05
C GLU A 227 10.60 -11.05 1.50
N ILE A 228 11.16 -11.91 2.35
CA ILE A 228 11.63 -13.24 1.96
C ILE A 228 10.46 -14.11 1.48
N GLU A 229 9.34 -14.09 2.19
CA GLU A 229 8.17 -14.88 1.85
C GLU A 229 7.51 -14.39 0.55
N ILE A 230 7.55 -13.07 0.27
CA ILE A 230 7.04 -12.49 -0.98
C ILE A 230 7.95 -12.86 -2.15
N LEU A 231 9.28 -12.77 -1.99
CA LEU A 231 10.23 -13.14 -3.03
C LEU A 231 10.12 -14.64 -3.40
N ASN A 232 9.72 -15.47 -2.45
CA ASN A 232 9.49 -16.90 -2.69
C ASN A 232 8.10 -17.22 -3.28
N SER A 233 7.11 -16.32 -3.18
CA SER A 233 5.75 -16.59 -3.65
C SER A 233 4.94 -15.30 -3.89
N ALA A 234 4.48 -15.11 -5.12
CA ALA A 234 3.55 -14.03 -5.46
C ALA A 234 2.23 -14.10 -4.68
N ASN A 235 1.80 -15.32 -4.31
CA ASN A 235 0.60 -15.51 -3.48
C ASN A 235 0.77 -14.89 -2.09
N ARG A 236 1.98 -14.94 -1.51
CA ARG A 236 2.25 -14.25 -0.25
C ARG A 236 2.02 -12.75 -0.37
N PHE A 237 2.34 -12.14 -1.51
CA PHE A 237 2.12 -10.70 -1.69
C PHE A 237 0.61 -10.36 -1.68
N ALA A 238 -0.21 -11.18 -2.35
CA ALA A 238 -1.67 -11.04 -2.32
C ALA A 238 -2.23 -11.23 -0.89
N GLU A 239 -1.73 -12.20 -0.13
CA GLU A 239 -2.10 -12.41 1.27
C GLU A 239 -1.71 -11.22 2.18
N VAL A 240 -0.53 -10.63 1.95
CA VAL A 240 -0.04 -9.44 2.64
C VAL A 240 -0.93 -8.23 2.32
N ALA A 241 -1.27 -8.03 1.04
CA ALA A 241 -2.15 -6.95 0.60
C ALA A 241 -3.55 -7.08 1.23
N ALA A 242 -4.11 -8.30 1.23
CA ALA A 242 -5.39 -8.58 1.89
C ALA A 242 -5.31 -8.38 3.41
N THR A 243 -4.19 -8.75 4.04
CA THR A 243 -3.96 -8.51 5.47
C THR A 243 -3.92 -7.01 5.79
N GLY A 244 -3.24 -6.21 4.98
CA GLY A 244 -3.18 -4.76 5.15
C GLY A 244 -4.56 -4.10 5.02
N ALA A 245 -5.34 -4.46 4.00
CA ALA A 245 -6.71 -3.98 3.86
C ALA A 245 -7.63 -4.43 5.00
N PHE A 246 -7.45 -5.63 5.53
CA PHE A 246 -8.20 -6.12 6.68
C PHE A 246 -7.86 -5.34 7.96
N ILE A 247 -6.58 -5.07 8.22
CA ILE A 247 -6.13 -4.24 9.36
C ILE A 247 -6.68 -2.82 9.23
N HIS A 248 -6.62 -2.24 8.04
CA HIS A 248 -7.14 -0.91 7.75
C HIS A 248 -8.65 -0.79 8.05
N ASP A 249 -9.47 -1.73 7.57
CA ASP A 249 -10.91 -1.76 7.90
C ASP A 249 -11.16 -1.96 9.40
N ARG A 250 -10.41 -2.86 10.05
CA ARG A 250 -10.54 -3.08 11.50
C ARG A 250 -10.20 -1.83 12.31
N ALA A 251 -9.12 -1.14 11.97
CA ALA A 251 -8.73 0.12 12.60
C ALA A 251 -9.81 1.20 12.39
N ALA A 252 -10.35 1.32 11.18
CA ALA A 252 -11.43 2.26 10.89
C ALA A 252 -12.73 1.96 11.66
N ARG A 253 -13.08 0.69 11.85
CA ARG A 253 -14.22 0.29 12.70
C ARG A 253 -14.01 0.64 14.17
N LEU A 254 -12.80 0.45 14.67
CA LEU A 254 -12.44 0.81 16.06
C LEU A 254 -12.47 2.33 16.26
N ALA A 255 -11.96 3.08 15.28
CA ALA A 255 -11.96 4.55 15.30
C ALA A 255 -13.37 5.13 15.18
N SER A 256 -14.20 4.61 14.27
CA SER A 256 -15.53 5.17 13.97
C SER A 256 -16.52 4.99 15.09
N LYS A 257 -16.55 3.80 15.73
CA LYS A 257 -17.61 3.42 16.67
C LYS A 257 -19.03 3.71 16.12
N GLY A 258 -19.19 3.67 14.79
CA GLY A 258 -20.43 4.00 14.08
C GLY A 258 -20.57 5.44 13.57
N GLY A 259 -19.59 6.34 13.81
CA GLY A 259 -19.61 7.73 13.35
C GLY A 259 -18.45 8.12 12.39
N PRO A 260 -18.40 9.40 11.98
CA PRO A 260 -17.37 9.92 11.09
C PRO A 260 -15.94 9.75 11.63
N ILE A 261 -14.98 9.54 10.74
CA ILE A 261 -13.54 9.40 11.06
C ILE A 261 -12.68 10.18 10.09
N SER A 262 -11.49 10.58 10.55
CA SER A 262 -10.42 11.04 9.68
C SER A 262 -9.42 9.90 9.39
N ALA A 263 -8.61 10.07 8.34
CA ALA A 263 -7.50 9.16 8.06
C ALA A 263 -6.51 9.05 9.23
N THR A 264 -6.24 10.16 9.92
CA THR A 264 -5.35 10.16 11.11
C THR A 264 -5.89 9.31 12.24
N SER A 265 -7.21 9.35 12.50
CA SER A 265 -7.83 8.49 13.50
C SER A 265 -7.69 7.00 13.17
N ILE A 266 -7.71 6.62 11.89
CA ILE A 266 -7.47 5.22 11.50
C ILE A 266 -6.08 4.77 11.97
N ILE A 267 -5.06 5.61 11.74
CA ILE A 267 -3.66 5.30 12.10
C ILE A 267 -3.53 5.01 13.60
N ASP A 268 -4.18 5.82 14.44
CA ASP A 268 -4.07 5.69 15.90
C ASP A 268 -4.64 4.34 16.42
N TYR A 269 -5.52 3.69 15.65
CA TYR A 269 -6.10 2.38 16.00
C TYR A 269 -5.45 1.19 15.27
N VAL A 270 -4.45 1.42 14.40
CA VAL A 270 -3.70 0.33 13.73
C VAL A 270 -3.06 -0.64 14.73
N PRO A 271 -2.33 -0.18 15.78
CA PRO A 271 -1.75 -1.09 16.76
C PRO A 271 -2.79 -1.96 17.49
N GLU A 272 -3.94 -1.37 17.84
CA GLU A 272 -5.02 -2.12 18.51
C GLU A 272 -5.65 -3.16 17.58
N ALA A 273 -5.84 -2.81 16.30
CA ALA A 273 -6.34 -3.74 15.29
C ALA A 273 -5.40 -4.94 15.12
N ILE A 274 -4.08 -4.70 15.02
CA ILE A 274 -3.06 -5.75 14.92
C ILE A 274 -3.07 -6.63 16.17
N ARG A 275 -3.08 -6.02 17.37
CA ARG A 275 -3.15 -6.75 18.65
C ARG A 275 -4.34 -7.71 18.68
N LYS A 276 -5.54 -7.24 18.29
CA LYS A 276 -6.75 -8.07 18.26
C LYS A 276 -6.68 -9.23 17.25
N ILE A 277 -5.91 -9.08 16.16
CA ILE A 277 -5.70 -10.16 15.18
C ILE A 277 -4.72 -11.21 15.72
N LEU A 278 -3.69 -10.77 16.45
CA LEU A 278 -2.72 -11.68 17.07
C LEU A 278 -3.33 -12.52 18.19
N GLY A 279 -4.35 -12.00 18.89
CA GLY A 279 -5.04 -12.67 20.01
C GLY A 279 -4.46 -12.21 21.33
#